data_AF-A0A563DHA5-F1
#
_entry.id   AF-A0A563DHA5-F1
#
_cell.length_a   1.000
_cell.length_b   1.000
_cell.length_c   1.000
_cell.angle_alpha   90.00
_cell.angle_beta   90.00
_cell.angle_gamma   90.00
#
_symmetry.space_group_name_H-M   'P 1'
#
loop_
_entity.id
_entity.type
_entity.pdbx_description
1 polymer ?
#
loop_
_entity_poly.entity_id
_entity_poly.type
_entity_poly.pdbx_seq_one_letter_code
_entity_poly.pdbx_strand_id
1 'polypeptide(L)'
;MKRISLLIIFEIIISAIAGYLMSLMSFIGRMGINLVRTEYKVFKTWWKTALIIFSIQIVLIFIQWIVKRGCTLSASRIVFFFLLLIGVLGLAYTYYDFSSVFEHRLMKDKFHLGGYLFWIGWISSNLYFLVTPYTRNNKMVES
;
A
#
# COMPACT_ATOMS: atom_id res chain seq x y z
N MET A 1 13.18 -9.48 14.49
CA MET A 1 11.72 -9.26 14.57
C MET A 1 11.34 -7.82 14.90
N LYS A 2 11.99 -7.15 15.88
CA LYS A 2 11.68 -5.75 16.28
C LYS A 2 11.55 -4.73 15.12
N ARG A 3 12.38 -4.82 14.08
CA ARG A 3 12.34 -3.89 12.93
C ARG A 3 11.13 -4.10 12.00
N ILE A 4 10.68 -5.34 11.81
CA ILE A 4 9.48 -5.63 11.00
C ILE A 4 8.22 -5.19 11.75
N SER A 5 8.19 -5.34 13.08
CA SER A 5 7.09 -4.86 13.91
C SER A 5 6.88 -3.35 13.77
N LEU A 6 7.95 -2.56 13.65
CA LEU A 6 7.85 -1.11 13.39
C LEU A 6 7.24 -0.81 12.02
N LEU A 7 7.61 -1.56 10.98
CA LEU A 7 6.99 -1.42 9.66
C LEU A 7 5.49 -1.75 9.72
N ILE A 8 5.11 -2.84 10.40
CA ILE A 8 3.70 -3.21 10.55
C ILE A 8 2.91 -2.13 11.28
N ILE A 9 3.45 -1.56 12.37
CA ILE A 9 2.81 -0.46 13.11
C ILE A 9 2.64 0.76 12.20
N PHE A 10 3.67 1.10 11.42
CA PHE A 10 3.59 2.17 10.43
C PHE A 10 2.48 1.92 9.39
N GLU A 11 2.38 0.70 8.85
CA GLU A 11 1.32 0.34 7.90
C GLU A 11 -0.08 0.38 8.53
N ILE A 12 -0.23 0.00 9.81
CA ILE A 12 -1.50 0.15 10.54
C ILE A 12 -1.92 1.63 10.59
N ILE A 13 -0.99 2.52 10.95
CA ILE A 13 -1.25 3.95 11.06
C ILE A 13 -1.60 4.54 9.70
N ILE A 14 -0.81 4.25 8.66
CA ILE A 14 -1.08 4.72 7.30
C ILE A 14 -2.43 4.22 6.81
N SER A 15 -2.76 2.94 7.01
CA SER A 15 -4.02 2.36 6.56
C SER A 15 -5.23 2.99 7.26
N ALA A 16 -5.10 3.26 8.57
CA ALA A 16 -6.14 3.94 9.34
C ALA A 16 -6.37 5.38 8.85
N ILE A 17 -5.29 6.14 8.64
CA ILE A 17 -5.38 7.52 8.13
C ILE A 17 -5.95 7.52 6.70
N ALA A 18 -5.48 6.61 5.83
CA ALA A 18 -5.97 6.48 4.47
C ALA A 18 -7.46 6.13 4.44
N GLY A 19 -7.90 5.13 5.22
CA GLY A 19 -9.30 4.75 5.31
C GLY A 19 -10.20 5.87 5.87
N TYR A 20 -9.72 6.61 6.87
CA TYR A 20 -10.40 7.80 7.39
C TYR A 20 -10.55 8.88 6.31
N LEU A 21 -9.46 9.24 5.64
CA LEU A 21 -9.45 10.26 4.59
C LEU A 21 -10.35 9.88 3.41
N MET A 22 -10.33 8.61 2.99
CA MET A 22 -11.22 8.12 1.91
C MET A 22 -12.70 8.14 2.31
N SER A 23 -13.03 7.97 3.59
CA SER A 23 -14.42 8.07 4.06
C SER A 23 -15.00 9.49 4.02
N LEU A 24 -14.12 10.51 3.97
CA LEU A 24 -14.46 11.93 3.90
C LEU A 24 -14.75 12.42 2.48
N MET A 25 -15.09 11.51 1.55
CA MET A 25 -15.46 11.84 0.18
C MET A 25 -16.62 12.85 0.11
N SER A 26 -16.60 13.73 -0.90
CA SER A 26 -17.59 14.78 -1.13
C SER A 26 -19.03 14.25 -1.25
N PHE A 27 -20.02 15.12 -0.95
CA PHE A 27 -21.45 14.77 -1.04
C PHE A 27 -21.85 14.35 -2.47
N ILE A 28 -21.28 15.00 -3.50
CA ILE A 28 -21.45 14.65 -4.92
C ILE A 28 -20.85 13.26 -5.23
N GLY A 29 -19.65 12.94 -4.72
CA GLY A 29 -19.05 11.61 -4.89
C GLY A 29 -19.83 10.52 -4.14
N ARG A 30 -20.36 10.85 -2.97
CA ARG A 30 -21.22 9.96 -2.16
C ARG A 30 -22.56 9.67 -2.84
N MET A 31 -23.10 10.63 -3.59
CA MET A 31 -24.30 10.48 -4.45
C MET A 31 -23.99 9.65 -5.70
N GLY A 32 -22.88 9.89 -6.40
CA GLY A 32 -22.44 9.08 -7.56
C GLY A 32 -22.25 7.60 -7.22
N ILE A 33 -21.63 7.29 -6.09
CA ILE A 33 -21.50 5.92 -5.57
C ILE A 33 -22.87 5.30 -5.22
N ASN A 34 -23.82 6.09 -4.73
CA ASN A 34 -25.15 5.59 -4.36
C ASN A 34 -26.07 5.33 -5.56
N LEU A 35 -25.90 6.08 -6.66
CA LEU A 35 -26.77 6.02 -7.82
C LEU A 35 -26.23 5.13 -8.95
N VAL A 36 -24.90 4.98 -9.06
CA VAL A 36 -24.27 4.35 -10.23
C VAL A 36 -23.35 3.17 -9.88
N ARG A 37 -22.62 3.21 -8.74
CA ARG A 37 -21.61 2.18 -8.42
C ARG A 37 -21.69 1.66 -6.97
N THR A 38 -22.55 0.68 -6.72
CA THR A 38 -22.73 0.05 -5.39
C THR A 38 -21.48 -0.63 -4.84
N GLU A 39 -20.51 -0.98 -5.70
CA GLU A 39 -19.23 -1.61 -5.35
C GLU A 39 -18.34 -0.69 -4.48
N TYR A 40 -18.48 0.62 -4.60
CA TYR A 40 -17.69 1.61 -3.86
C TYR A 40 -18.30 1.96 -2.50
N LYS A 41 -19.39 1.30 -2.09
CA LYS A 41 -20.01 1.50 -0.76
C LYS A 41 -19.03 1.24 0.38
N VAL A 42 -18.05 0.37 0.17
CA VAL A 42 -17.02 0.04 1.17
C VAL A 42 -16.21 1.27 1.56
N PHE A 43 -15.93 2.17 0.61
CA PHE A 43 -15.20 3.42 0.86
C PHE A 43 -15.94 4.39 1.79
N LYS A 44 -17.25 4.20 2.03
CA LYS A 44 -18.03 5.01 2.99
C LYS A 44 -17.73 4.67 4.44
N THR A 45 -17.19 3.48 4.71
CA THR A 45 -16.92 3.00 6.05
C THR A 45 -15.42 2.98 6.30
N TRP A 46 -14.94 3.99 7.03
CA TRP A 46 -13.50 4.21 7.25
C TRP A 46 -12.75 2.95 7.72
N TRP A 47 -13.32 2.19 8.66
CA TRP A 47 -12.67 1.00 9.21
C TRP A 47 -12.63 -0.17 8.22
N LYS A 48 -13.64 -0.32 7.34
CA LYS A 48 -13.63 -1.34 6.28
C LYS A 48 -12.58 -1.02 5.23
N THR A 49 -12.50 0.24 4.81
CA THR A 49 -11.47 0.73 3.89
C THR A 49 -10.07 0.55 4.49
N ALA A 50 -9.88 0.96 5.75
CA ALA A 50 -8.61 0.80 6.45
C ALA A 50 -8.19 -0.67 6.54
N LEU A 51 -9.14 -1.57 6.84
CA LEU A 51 -8.87 -3.01 6.92
C LEU A 51 -8.48 -3.61 5.57
N ILE A 52 -9.12 -3.19 4.47
CA ILE A 52 -8.75 -3.62 3.11
C ILE A 52 -7.35 -3.14 2.75
N ILE A 53 -7.08 -1.85 2.95
CA ILE A 53 -5.75 -1.27 2.69
C ILE A 53 -4.69 -2.03 3.48
N PHE A 54 -4.92 -2.20 4.78
CA PHE A 54 -3.98 -2.92 5.65
C PHE A 54 -3.78 -4.37 5.23
N SER A 55 -4.84 -5.07 4.83
CA SER A 55 -4.76 -6.45 4.35
C SER A 55 -3.86 -6.57 3.13
N ILE A 56 -3.97 -5.64 2.16
CA ILE A 56 -3.11 -5.60 0.99
C ILE A 56 -1.65 -5.35 1.40
N GLN A 57 -1.40 -4.40 2.30
CA GLN A 57 -0.03 -4.10 2.78
C GLN A 57 0.60 -5.29 3.51
N ILE A 58 -0.16 -6.01 4.33
CA ILE A 58 0.32 -7.21 5.01
C ILE A 58 0.65 -8.33 4.02
N VAL A 59 -0.17 -8.54 3.00
CA VAL A 59 0.11 -9.52 1.94
C VAL A 59 1.40 -9.15 1.21
N LEU A 60 1.61 -7.87 0.88
CA LEU A 60 2.85 -7.40 0.27
C LEU A 60 4.07 -7.67 1.16
N ILE A 61 4.00 -7.30 2.45
CA ILE A 61 5.07 -7.55 3.42
C ILE A 61 5.36 -9.05 3.54
N PHE A 62 4.32 -9.88 3.54
CA PHE A 62 4.45 -11.34 3.62
C PHE A 62 5.16 -11.91 2.40
N ILE A 63 4.80 -11.47 1.19
CA ILE A 63 5.47 -11.85 -0.06
C ILE A 63 6.94 -11.42 -0.01
N GLN A 64 7.23 -10.17 0.37
CA GLN A 64 8.59 -9.66 0.47
C GLN A 64 9.43 -10.45 1.48
N TRP A 65 8.81 -10.87 2.60
CA TRP A 65 9.44 -11.69 3.61
C TRP A 65 9.77 -13.11 3.10
N ILE A 66 8.86 -13.75 2.36
CA ILE A 66 9.12 -15.05 1.71
C ILE A 66 10.28 -14.92 0.72
N VAL A 67 10.24 -13.93 -0.17
CA VAL A 67 11.29 -13.68 -1.17
C VAL A 67 12.64 -13.50 -0.47
N LYS A 68 12.70 -12.71 0.60
CA LYS A 68 13.93 -12.49 1.37
C LYS A 68 14.45 -13.72 2.11
N ARG A 69 13.66 -14.78 2.26
CA ARG A 69 14.09 -16.03 2.88
C ARG A 69 14.42 -17.11 1.85
N GLY A 70 13.69 -17.13 0.74
CA GLY A 70 13.82 -18.17 -0.28
C GLY A 70 14.79 -17.86 -1.41
N CYS A 71 15.10 -16.58 -1.67
CA CYS A 71 15.92 -16.18 -2.82
C CYS A 71 17.37 -15.87 -2.44
N THR A 72 18.20 -15.55 -3.42
CA THR A 72 19.52 -14.93 -3.17
C THR A 72 19.35 -13.43 -2.91
N LEU A 73 20.40 -12.78 -2.40
CA LEU A 73 20.42 -11.33 -2.19
C LEU A 73 20.09 -10.57 -3.50
N SER A 74 20.75 -10.93 -4.60
CA SER A 74 20.58 -10.27 -5.89
C SER A 74 19.15 -10.46 -6.42
N ALA A 75 18.63 -11.69 -6.38
CA ALA A 75 17.26 -11.97 -6.81
C ALA A 75 16.23 -11.22 -5.96
N SER A 76 16.39 -11.20 -4.64
CA SER A 76 15.49 -10.45 -3.74
C SER A 76 15.48 -8.96 -4.05
N ARG A 77 16.66 -8.36 -4.29
CA ARG A 77 16.78 -6.94 -4.63
C ARG A 77 16.09 -6.61 -5.95
N ILE A 78 16.22 -7.46 -6.96
CA ILE A 78 15.53 -7.28 -8.24
C ILE A 78 14.01 -7.29 -8.03
N VAL A 79 13.48 -8.26 -7.28
CA VAL A 79 12.04 -8.33 -6.97
C VAL A 79 11.57 -7.08 -6.24
N PHE A 80 12.26 -6.64 -5.19
CA PHE A 80 11.87 -5.44 -4.44
C PHE A 80 11.98 -4.16 -5.28
N PHE A 81 12.95 -4.09 -6.19
CA PHE A 81 13.07 -2.98 -7.13
C PHE A 81 11.89 -2.92 -8.10
N PHE A 82 11.44 -4.06 -8.65
CA PHE A 82 10.26 -4.08 -9.51
C PHE A 82 8.97 -3.76 -8.73
N LEU A 83 8.81 -4.28 -7.52
CA LEU A 83 7.68 -3.92 -6.66
C LEU A 83 7.69 -2.43 -6.27
N LEU A 84 8.86 -1.84 -6.06
CA LEU A 84 9.03 -0.41 -5.86
C LEU A 84 8.61 0.38 -7.11
N LEU A 85 9.04 -0.05 -8.30
CA LEU A 85 8.67 0.59 -9.57
C LEU A 85 7.15 0.54 -9.78
N ILE A 86 6.50 -0.59 -9.49
CA ILE A 86 5.03 -0.72 -9.50
C ILE A 86 4.41 0.30 -8.53
N GLY A 87 4.97 0.47 -7.33
CA GLY A 87 4.50 1.45 -6.36
C GLY A 87 4.55 2.88 -6.89
N VAL A 88 5.66 3.27 -7.54
CA VAL A 88 5.85 4.60 -8.12
C VAL A 88 4.92 4.83 -9.32
N LEU A 89 4.84 3.85 -10.23
CA LEU A 89 3.96 3.93 -11.40
C LEU A 89 2.48 3.96 -10.99
N GLY A 90 2.12 3.17 -9.99
CA GLY A 90 0.77 3.14 -9.42
C GLY A 90 0.38 4.49 -8.81
N LEU A 91 1.30 5.13 -8.07
CA LEU A 91 1.10 6.48 -7.55
C LEU A 91 0.90 7.50 -8.69
N ALA A 92 1.76 7.46 -9.71
CA ALA A 92 1.67 8.36 -10.87
C ALA A 92 0.36 8.17 -11.64
N TYR A 93 -0.05 6.91 -11.86
CA TYR A 93 -1.33 6.58 -12.49
C TYR A 93 -2.51 7.07 -11.66
N THR A 94 -2.47 6.87 -10.34
CA THR A 94 -3.51 7.34 -9.41
C THR A 94 -3.62 8.87 -9.42
N TYR A 95 -2.47 9.57 -9.45
CA TYR A 95 -2.45 11.03 -9.59
C TYR A 95 -3.06 11.48 -10.92
N TYR A 96 -2.70 10.81 -12.02
CA TYR A 96 -3.27 11.10 -13.33
C TYR A 96 -4.79 10.90 -13.31
N ASP A 97 -5.26 9.73 -12.88
CA ASP A 97 -6.68 9.37 -12.81
C ASP A 97 -7.50 10.36 -11.94
N PHE A 98 -6.97 10.75 -10.78
CA PHE A 98 -7.60 11.75 -9.92
C PHE A 98 -7.62 13.17 -10.51
N SER A 99 -6.69 13.47 -11.42
CA SER A 99 -6.56 14.78 -12.06
C SER A 99 -7.33 14.88 -13.39
N SER A 100 -7.41 13.79 -14.14
CA SER A 100 -7.94 13.76 -15.51
C SER A 100 -9.40 13.30 -15.60
N VAL A 101 -9.86 12.46 -14.66
CA VAL A 101 -11.24 11.93 -14.68
C VAL A 101 -12.16 12.85 -13.90
N PHE A 102 -13.15 13.43 -14.58
CA PHE A 102 -14.08 14.41 -14.01
C PHE A 102 -14.78 13.88 -12.74
N GLU A 103 -15.23 12.62 -12.73
CA GLU A 103 -15.86 11.99 -11.56
C GLU A 103 -14.92 11.87 -10.35
N HIS A 104 -13.63 11.59 -10.57
CA HIS A 104 -12.65 11.41 -9.50
C HIS A 104 -12.11 12.75 -8.99
N ARG A 105 -12.03 13.77 -9.85
CA ARG A 105 -11.71 15.15 -9.44
C ARG A 105 -12.75 15.73 -8.48
N LEU A 106 -14.01 15.29 -8.59
CA LEU A 106 -15.11 15.70 -7.71
C LEU A 106 -15.06 15.09 -6.30
N MET A 107 -14.21 14.09 -6.05
CA MET A 107 -14.14 13.36 -4.78
C MET A 107 -13.44 14.13 -3.63
N LYS A 108 -12.98 15.37 -3.87
CA LYS A 108 -12.23 16.27 -2.96
C LYS A 108 -10.85 15.74 -2.55
N ASP A 109 -9.92 16.66 -2.30
CA ASP A 109 -8.49 16.42 -2.02
C ASP A 109 -8.22 15.40 -0.90
N LYS A 110 -9.12 15.29 0.09
CA LYS A 110 -9.00 14.31 1.18
C LYS A 110 -9.06 12.87 0.67
N PHE A 111 -9.95 12.57 -0.28
CA PHE A 111 -10.02 11.23 -0.86
C PHE A 111 -8.74 10.90 -1.64
N HIS A 112 -8.20 11.88 -2.37
CA HIS A 112 -6.96 11.73 -3.12
C HIS A 112 -5.77 11.45 -2.20
N LEU A 113 -5.67 12.19 -1.09
CA LEU A 113 -4.64 11.96 -0.07
C LEU A 113 -4.70 10.54 0.49
N GLY A 114 -5.89 9.98 0.71
CA GLY A 114 -6.05 8.59 1.12
C GLY A 114 -5.50 7.59 0.09
N GLY A 115 -5.78 7.82 -1.20
CA GLY A 115 -5.20 7.03 -2.29
C GLY A 115 -3.67 7.15 -2.40
N TYR A 116 -3.11 8.34 -2.19
CA TYR A 116 -1.66 8.54 -2.18
C TYR A 116 -1.00 7.85 -0.99
N LEU A 117 -1.62 7.86 0.20
CA LEU A 117 -1.13 7.17 1.38
C LEU A 117 -1.01 5.65 1.19
N PHE A 118 -1.92 5.03 0.43
CA PHE A 118 -1.80 3.62 0.05
C PHE A 118 -0.46 3.33 -0.67
N TRP A 119 -0.13 4.13 -1.68
CA TRP A 119 1.11 3.98 -2.43
C TRP A 119 2.34 4.36 -1.62
N ILE A 120 2.24 5.32 -0.69
CA ILE A 120 3.32 5.66 0.24
C ILE A 120 3.64 4.46 1.14
N GLY A 121 2.65 3.75 1.68
CA GLY A 121 2.87 2.50 2.43
C GLY A 121 3.55 1.43 1.57
N TRP A 122 3.04 1.24 0.34
CA TRP A 122 3.62 0.29 -0.62
C TRP A 122 5.11 0.59 -0.89
N ILE A 123 5.45 1.83 -1.21
CA ILE A 123 6.82 2.28 -1.46
C ILE A 123 7.68 2.09 -0.20
N SER A 124 7.16 2.45 0.96
CA SER A 124 7.86 2.36 2.25
C SER A 124 8.23 0.92 2.60
N SER A 125 7.34 -0.05 2.39
CA SER A 125 7.63 -1.48 2.59
C SER A 125 8.77 -1.96 1.68
N ASN A 126 8.76 -1.58 0.40
CA ASN A 126 9.81 -1.96 -0.55
C ASN A 126 11.16 -1.37 -0.17
N LEU A 127 11.21 -0.08 0.18
CA LEU A 127 12.42 0.57 0.66
C LEU A 127 12.96 -0.13 1.92
N TYR A 128 12.08 -0.45 2.88
CA TYR A 128 12.45 -1.18 4.09
C TYR A 128 13.15 -2.52 3.77
N PHE A 129 12.60 -3.31 2.85
CA PHE A 129 13.18 -4.61 2.50
C PHE A 129 14.47 -4.51 1.69
N LEU A 130 14.63 -3.48 0.86
CA LEU A 130 15.86 -3.16 0.13
C LEU A 130 17.02 -2.78 1.05
N VAL A 131 16.77 -1.95 2.08
CA VAL A 131 17.83 -1.47 3.00
C VAL A 131 18.09 -2.42 4.16
N THR A 132 17.15 -3.31 4.48
CA THR A 132 17.34 -4.28 5.57
C THR A 132 18.46 -5.26 5.19
N PRO A 133 19.47 -5.49 6.05
CA PRO A 133 20.55 -6.44 5.76
C PRO A 133 20.05 -7.86 5.51
N TYR A 134 20.78 -8.61 4.69
CA TYR A 134 20.52 -10.02 4.44
C TYR A 134 21.34 -10.84 5.43
N THR A 135 20.70 -11.43 6.43
CA THR A 135 21.40 -12.33 7.35
C THR A 135 21.55 -13.69 6.66
N ARG A 136 22.73 -13.97 6.12
CA ARG A 136 23.09 -15.29 5.60
C ARG A 136 23.23 -16.22 6.81
N ASN A 137 22.31 -17.17 6.99
CA ASN A 137 22.51 -18.26 7.93
C ASN A 137 23.58 -19.19 7.34
N ASN A 138 24.85 -18.94 7.64
CA ASN A 138 25.95 -19.87 7.39
C ASN A 138 25.82 -21.05 8.37
N LYS A 139 25.00 -22.06 8.03
CA LYS A 139 24.91 -23.30 8.80
C LYS A 139 25.00 -24.59 7.97
N MET A 140 25.50 -24.54 6.74
CA MET A 140 25.65 -25.74 5.90
C MET A 140 27.01 -25.82 5.19
N VAL A 141 28.12 -25.64 5.93
CA VAL A 141 29.47 -26.06 5.49
C VAL A 141 30.27 -26.52 6.72
N GLU A 142 29.68 -27.36 7.56
CA GLU A 142 30.40 -28.18 8.55
C GLU A 142 29.62 -29.50 8.69
N SER A 143 29.82 -30.40 7.71
CA SER A 143 29.46 -31.81 7.81
C SER A 143 30.40 -32.62 6.94
#